data_AF-A0A7C5ZDQ6-F1
#
_entry.id   AF-A0A7C5ZDQ6-F1
#
_cell.length_a   1.000
_cell.length_b   1.000
_cell.length_c   1.000
_cell.angle_alpha   90.00
_cell.angle_beta   90.00
_cell.angle_gamma   90.00
#
_symmetry.space_group_name_H-M   'P 1'
#
loop_
_entity.id
_entity.type
_entity.pdbx_description
1 polymer ?
#
loop_
_entity_poly.entity_id
_entity_poly.type
_entity_poly.pdbx_seq_one_letter_code
_entity_poly.pdbx_strand_id
1 'polypeptide(L)'
;MIAQVCINYQDANVDKVFDYLVPTHLENSIEIGKRVYVNFGVSNRIVEGLVVGIKQTTDIEENKIKSVLAVIDKFSVVSKEQIELAFSMKNYYALNLGEALSLVIPPFVSSKQIYNICAKKHEENRNLDDDLKKLYESILKKPVSINSKLVKENKEKIIKLFLKG
;
A
#
# COMPACT_ATOMS: atom_id res chain seq x y z
N MET A 1 12.66 -10.91 -0.71
CA MET A 1 12.64 -9.87 -1.76
C MET A 1 12.42 -8.48 -1.14
N ILE A 2 12.96 -7.40 -1.72
CA ILE A 2 12.81 -6.01 -1.25
C ILE A 2 12.12 -5.15 -2.30
N ALA A 3 11.09 -4.41 -1.91
CA ALA A 3 10.40 -3.43 -2.75
C ALA A 3 10.89 -2.02 -2.43
N GLN A 4 11.22 -1.27 -3.47
CA GLN A 4 11.55 0.16 -3.39
C GLN A 4 10.27 0.96 -3.61
N VAL A 5 9.84 1.71 -2.60
CA VAL A 5 8.54 2.37 -2.56
C VAL A 5 8.71 3.89 -2.46
N CYS A 6 8.11 4.62 -3.39
CA CYS A 6 7.93 6.06 -3.27
C CYS A 6 6.62 6.33 -2.55
N ILE A 7 6.71 6.93 -1.37
CA ILE A 7 5.56 7.23 -0.49
C ILE A 7 5.04 8.61 -0.83
N ASN A 8 3.74 8.84 -0.67
CA ASN A 8 3.13 10.16 -0.88
C ASN A 8 3.55 10.77 -2.23
N TYR A 9 3.59 9.96 -3.29
CA TYR A 9 3.99 10.38 -4.64
C TYR A 9 3.04 11.43 -5.27
N GLN A 10 2.01 11.88 -4.54
CA GLN A 10 1.10 12.97 -4.90
C GLN A 10 1.36 14.25 -4.10
N ASP A 11 2.27 14.20 -3.12
CA ASP A 11 2.74 15.34 -2.34
C ASP A 11 4.08 15.81 -2.91
N ALA A 12 4.15 17.07 -3.32
CA ALA A 12 5.33 17.66 -3.92
C ALA A 12 6.56 17.62 -3.00
N ASN A 13 6.38 17.46 -1.69
CA ASN A 13 7.47 17.51 -0.73
C ASN A 13 8.20 16.17 -0.52
N VAL A 14 7.83 15.10 -1.25
CA VAL A 14 8.44 13.77 -1.07
C VAL A 14 9.29 13.37 -2.26
N ASP A 15 10.60 13.30 -2.00
CA ASP A 15 11.63 12.97 -3.00
C ASP A 15 12.38 11.65 -2.68
N LYS A 16 11.89 10.87 -1.72
CA LYS A 16 12.61 9.70 -1.21
C LYS A 16 11.91 8.40 -1.55
N VAL A 17 12.74 7.44 -1.98
CA VAL A 17 12.39 6.04 -2.14
C VAL A 17 12.84 5.30 -0.89
N PHE A 18 11.96 4.45 -0.36
CA PHE A 18 12.21 3.68 0.85
C PHE A 18 12.19 2.18 0.52
N ASP A 19 13.10 1.43 1.14
CA ASP A 19 13.09 -0.02 1.02
C ASP A 19 12.08 -0.62 2.01
N TYR A 20 11.31 -1.58 1.52
CA TYR A 20 10.39 -2.38 2.31
C TYR A 20 10.62 -3.86 2.05
N LEU A 21 10.60 -4.65 3.12
CA LEU A 21 10.60 -6.10 3.02
C LEU A 21 9.28 -6.56 2.40
N VAL A 22 9.34 -7.45 1.41
CA VAL A 22 8.14 -8.08 0.87
C VAL A 22 7.90 -9.39 1.62
N PRO A 23 6.78 -9.52 2.35
CA PRO A 23 6.39 -10.80 2.93
C PRO A 23 6.17 -11.88 1.87
N THR A 24 6.48 -13.13 2.19
CA THR A 24 6.35 -14.30 1.27
C THR A 24 4.98 -14.40 0.60
N HIS A 25 3.90 -14.13 1.34
CA HIS A 25 2.52 -14.17 0.80
C HIS A 25 2.21 -13.06 -0.22
N LEU A 26 3.01 -11.99 -0.28
CA LEU A 26 2.86 -10.89 -1.24
C LEU A 26 3.82 -10.98 -2.43
N GLU A 27 4.78 -11.91 -2.42
CA GLU A 27 5.83 -11.97 -3.45
C GLU A 27 5.27 -12.15 -4.87
N ASN A 28 4.21 -12.96 -5.03
CA ASN A 28 3.56 -13.17 -6.32
C ASN A 28 2.67 -12.00 -6.77
N SER A 29 2.34 -11.07 -5.87
CA SER A 29 1.43 -9.97 -6.16
C SER A 29 2.16 -8.65 -6.40
N ILE A 30 3.34 -8.49 -5.82
CA ILE A 30 4.09 -7.24 -5.89
C ILE A 30 4.84 -7.10 -7.21
N GLU A 31 4.66 -5.96 -7.86
CA GLU A 31 5.28 -5.64 -9.15
C GLU A 31 5.57 -4.14 -9.21
N ILE A 32 6.53 -3.76 -10.05
CA ILE A 32 6.82 -2.34 -10.33
C ILE A 32 5.57 -1.68 -10.91
N GLY A 33 5.28 -0.47 -10.43
CA GLY A 33 4.13 0.31 -10.84
C GLY A 33 2.82 -0.05 -10.15
N LYS A 34 2.81 -0.98 -9.18
CA LYS A 34 1.66 -1.21 -8.31
C LYS A 34 1.70 -0.31 -7.09
N ARG A 35 0.52 0.05 -6.58
CA ARG A 35 0.39 0.78 -5.32
C ARG A 35 0.32 -0.21 -4.16
N VAL A 36 0.88 0.21 -3.02
CA VAL A 36 1.02 -0.60 -1.82
C VAL A 36 0.68 0.22 -0.58
N TYR A 37 0.20 -0.47 0.47
CA TYR A 37 0.15 0.09 1.81
C TYR A 37 1.41 -0.27 2.57
N VAL A 38 1.99 0.74 3.22
CA VAL A 38 3.20 0.61 4.03
C VAL A 38 3.10 1.42 5.31
N ASN A 39 3.87 1.02 6.31
CA ASN A 39 4.05 1.82 7.52
C ASN A 39 5.15 2.87 7.31
N PHE A 40 4.89 4.12 7.70
CA PHE A 40 5.85 5.22 7.54
C PHE A 40 6.07 6.02 8.82
N GLY A 41 7.31 6.49 9.01
CA GLY A 41 7.72 7.31 10.14
C GLY A 41 7.70 6.60 11.51
N VAL A 42 8.00 7.36 12.56
CA VAL A 42 8.05 6.88 13.95
C VAL A 42 6.66 6.56 14.48
N SER A 43 5.65 7.35 14.10
CA SER A 43 4.23 7.10 14.46
C SER A 43 3.61 5.88 13.78
N ASN A 44 4.37 5.19 12.92
CA ASN A 44 3.95 3.99 12.22
C ASN A 44 2.62 4.16 11.46
N ARG A 45 2.41 5.35 10.88
CA ARG A 45 1.19 5.65 10.12
C ARG A 45 1.17 4.82 8.84
N ILE A 46 -0.01 4.31 8.50
CA ILE A 46 -0.22 3.62 7.23
C ILE A 46 -0.42 4.66 6.14
N VAL A 47 0.37 4.53 5.09
CA VAL A 47 0.38 5.43 3.92
C VAL A 47 0.38 4.60 2.64
N GLU A 48 -0.12 5.22 1.58
CA GLU A 48 -0.04 4.70 0.23
C GLU A 48 1.33 5.03 -0.37
N GLY A 49 1.89 4.07 -1.08
CA GLY A 49 3.11 4.26 -1.85
C GLY A 49 3.04 3.53 -3.20
N LEU A 50 3.93 3.90 -4.10
CA LEU A 50 4.08 3.28 -5.41
C LEU A 50 5.39 2.49 -5.44
N VAL A 51 5.33 1.24 -5.88
CA VAL A 51 6.54 0.42 -6.09
C VAL A 51 7.26 0.93 -7.33
N VAL A 52 8.45 1.51 -7.13
CA VAL A 52 9.29 2.07 -8.21
C VAL A 52 10.46 1.17 -8.59
N GLY A 53 10.74 0.16 -7.77
CA GLY A 53 11.82 -0.80 -8.02
C GLY A 53 11.68 -2.05 -7.15
N ILE A 54 12.36 -3.13 -7.56
CA ILE A 54 12.45 -4.38 -6.80
C ILE A 54 13.92 -4.80 -6.81
N LYS A 55 14.42 -5.20 -5.64
CA LYS A 55 15.81 -5.67 -5.46
C LYS A 55 15.88 -6.87 -4.53
N GLN A 56 17.01 -7.57 -4.57
CA GLN A 56 17.22 -8.78 -3.75
C GLN A 56 17.82 -8.48 -2.37
N THR A 57 18.61 -7.41 -2.27
CA THR A 57 19.33 -7.06 -1.05
C THR A 57 19.08 -5.61 -0.66
N THR A 58 19.30 -5.29 0.61
CA THR A 58 19.19 -3.94 1.16
C THR A 58 20.29 -3.75 2.21
N ASP A 59 20.76 -2.51 2.34
CA ASP A 59 21.73 -2.13 3.37
C ASP A 59 21.06 -1.83 4.72
N ILE A 60 19.73 -1.89 4.78
CA ILE A 60 18.96 -1.70 6.02
C ILE A 60 19.03 -2.99 6.85
N GLU A 61 19.39 -2.84 8.13
CA GLU A 61 19.37 -3.93 9.10
C GLU A 61 17.99 -4.62 9.15
N GLU A 62 18.00 -5.96 9.22
CA GLU A 62 16.80 -6.80 9.19
C GLU A 62 15.77 -6.45 10.28
N ASN A 63 16.24 -5.97 11.44
CA ASN A 63 15.37 -5.56 12.55
C ASN A 63 14.77 -4.15 12.40
N LYS A 64 15.25 -3.35 11.43
CA LYS A 64 14.80 -1.97 11.19
C LYS A 64 13.95 -1.84 9.94
N ILE A 65 14.10 -2.76 8.99
CA ILE A 65 13.30 -2.73 7.77
C ILE A 65 11.83 -3.00 8.08
N LYS A 66 10.96 -2.16 7.54
CA LYS A 66 9.52 -2.35 7.64
C LYS A 66 9.02 -3.20 6.48
N SER A 67 7.93 -3.92 6.70
CA SER A 67 7.33 -4.76 5.66
C SER A 67 6.23 -4.03 4.88
N VAL A 68 6.02 -4.44 3.63
CA VAL A 68 4.81 -4.11 2.87
C VAL A 68 3.61 -4.75 3.56
N LEU A 69 2.54 -3.97 3.75
CA LEU A 69 1.32 -4.43 4.42
C LEU A 69 0.33 -5.06 3.45
N ALA A 70 0.18 -4.47 2.27
CA ALA A 70 -0.75 -4.95 1.24
C ALA A 70 -0.41 -4.37 -0.14
N VAL A 71 -0.77 -5.10 -1.19
CA VAL A 71 -0.79 -4.60 -2.58
C VAL A 71 -2.21 -4.15 -2.90
N ILE A 72 -2.37 -2.94 -3.42
CA ILE A 72 -3.68 -2.28 -3.63
C ILE A 72 -4.27 -2.69 -4.98
N ASP A 73 -3.48 -2.60 -6.04
CA ASP A 73 -3.95 -2.79 -7.41
C ASP A 73 -3.65 -4.20 -7.93
N LYS A 74 -4.60 -4.77 -8.67
CA LYS A 74 -4.41 -6.05 -9.36
C LYS A 74 -3.38 -5.96 -10.49
N PHE A 75 -3.33 -4.81 -11.16
CA PHE A 75 -2.44 -4.51 -12.29
C PHE A 75 -1.61 -3.26 -11.97
N SER A 76 -0.44 -3.14 -12.57
CA SER A 76 0.38 -1.93 -12.44
C SER A 76 -0.36 -0.72 -12.99
N VAL A 77 -0.46 0.33 -12.19
CA VAL A 77 -1.12 1.59 -12.56
C VAL A 77 -0.24 2.47 -13.44
N VAL A 78 1.07 2.23 -13.40
CA VAL A 78 2.07 2.79 -14.30
C VAL A 78 3.03 1.70 -14.75
N SER A 79 3.54 1.84 -15.96
CA SER A 79 4.58 0.98 -16.52
C SER A 79 5.96 1.32 -15.93
N LYS A 80 6.92 0.42 -16.13
CA LYS A 80 8.31 0.65 -15.75
C LYS A 80 8.92 1.83 -16.52
N GLU A 81 8.60 1.93 -17.81
CA GLU A 81 9.07 2.97 -18.71
C GLU A 81 8.56 4.36 -18.26
N GLN A 82 7.32 4.44 -17.77
CA GLN A 82 6.77 5.67 -17.18
C GLN A 82 7.50 6.07 -15.89
N ILE A 83 7.88 5.10 -15.06
CA ILE A 83 8.67 5.36 -13.85
C ILE A 83 10.08 5.84 -14.21
N GLU A 84 10.74 5.20 -15.18
CA GLU A 84 12.05 5.62 -15.71
C GLU A 84 12.00 7.04 -16.31
N LEU A 85 10.91 7.36 -17.02
CA LEU A 85 10.63 8.71 -17.49
C LEU A 85 10.49 9.69 -16.33
N ALA A 86 9.77 9.34 -15.27
CA ALA A 86 9.64 10.20 -14.09
C ALA A 86 11.00 10.46 -13.40
N PHE A 87 11.89 9.46 -13.31
CA PHE A 87 13.26 9.67 -12.84
C PHE A 87 14.05 10.61 -13.76
N SER A 88 13.88 10.48 -15.08
CA SER A 88 14.51 11.38 -16.06
C SER A 88 14.00 12.81 -15.92
N MET A 89 12.69 12.99 -15.74
CA MET A 89 12.06 14.29 -15.53
C MET A 89 12.53 14.95 -14.24
N LYS A 90 12.62 14.18 -13.14
CA LYS A 90 13.20 14.65 -11.87
C LYS A 90 14.58 15.27 -12.09
N ASN A 91 15.47 14.56 -12.79
CA ASN A 91 16.84 15.02 -12.99
C ASN A 91 16.93 16.20 -13.97
N TYR A 92 16.18 16.15 -15.06
CA TYR A 92 16.25 17.16 -16.12
C TYR A 92 15.58 18.48 -15.71
N TYR A 93 14.44 18.41 -15.02
CA TYR A 93 13.65 19.58 -14.62
C TYR A 93 13.81 19.95 -13.14
N ALA A 94 14.70 19.29 -12.40
CA ALA A 94 14.91 19.49 -10.97
C ALA A 94 13.62 19.39 -10.13
N LEU A 95 12.73 18.47 -10.51
CA LEU A 95 11.48 18.17 -9.79
C LEU A 95 11.73 17.21 -8.63
N ASN A 96 10.83 17.19 -7.66
CA ASN A 96 10.77 16.07 -6.73
C ASN A 96 10.23 14.81 -7.43
N LEU A 97 10.65 13.62 -6.97
CA LEU A 97 10.21 12.36 -7.56
C LEU A 97 8.69 12.20 -7.49
N GLY A 98 8.05 12.62 -6.39
CA GLY A 98 6.59 12.63 -6.29
C GLY A 98 5.94 13.47 -7.38
N GLU A 99 6.44 14.69 -7.62
CA GLU A 99 5.92 15.57 -8.69
C GLU A 99 6.05 14.91 -10.06
N ALA A 100 7.22 14.37 -10.39
CA ALA A 100 7.44 13.68 -11.65
C ALA A 100 6.54 12.44 -11.82
N LEU A 101 6.37 11.65 -10.76
CA LEU A 101 5.48 10.49 -10.76
C LEU A 101 4.01 10.91 -10.93
N SER A 102 3.58 12.00 -10.29
CA SER A 102 2.21 12.50 -10.40
C SER A 102 1.82 12.89 -11.84
N LEU A 103 2.79 13.28 -12.66
CA LEU A 103 2.58 13.66 -14.07
C LEU A 103 2.43 12.45 -15.00
N VAL A 104 3.00 11.29 -14.64
CA VAL A 104 2.91 10.07 -15.45
C VAL A 104 1.79 9.12 -15.00
N ILE A 105 1.29 9.29 -13.78
CA ILE A 105 0.20 8.48 -13.22
C ILE A 105 -1.14 8.96 -13.78
N PRO A 106 -2.00 8.05 -14.28
CA PRO A 106 -3.31 8.45 -14.79
C PRO A 106 -4.18 9.13 -13.70
N PRO A 107 -4.90 10.22 -14.03
CA PRO A 107 -5.63 11.04 -13.04
C PRO A 107 -6.74 10.30 -12.30
N PHE A 108 -7.28 9.21 -12.86
CA PHE A 108 -8.35 8.42 -12.23
C PHE A 108 -7.85 7.46 -11.14
N VAL A 109 -6.55 7.17 -11.12
CA VAL A 109 -5.89 6.33 -10.11
C VAL A 109 -5.79 7.08 -8.76
N SER A 110 -5.77 8.42 -8.80
CA SER A 110 -5.70 9.30 -7.62
C SER A 110 -7.06 9.72 -7.05
N SER A 111 -8.17 9.22 -7.59
CA SER A 111 -9.47 9.58 -7.04
C SER A 111 -9.58 9.07 -5.61
N LYS A 112 -10.11 9.91 -4.70
CA LYS A 112 -10.67 9.50 -3.40
C LYS A 112 -11.64 8.33 -3.66
N GLN A 113 -11.12 7.11 -3.75
CA GLN A 113 -11.90 5.98 -4.18
C GLN A 113 -12.75 5.52 -2.99
N ILE A 114 -14.02 5.28 -3.31
CA ILE A 114 -14.99 4.68 -2.42
C ILE A 114 -14.60 3.20 -2.29
N TYR A 115 -13.56 2.92 -1.51
CA TYR A 115 -13.19 1.56 -1.19
C TYR A 115 -14.29 0.97 -0.30
N ASN A 116 -14.87 -0.14 -0.74
CA ASN A 116 -15.75 -0.93 0.10
C ASN A 116 -14.93 -2.09 0.65
N ILE A 117 -14.95 -2.24 1.98
CA ILE A 117 -14.37 -3.38 2.67
C ILE A 117 -15.37 -4.53 2.55
N CYS A 118 -14.90 -5.64 1.99
CA CYS A 118 -15.67 -6.86 1.82
C CYS A 118 -14.97 -7.99 2.59
N ALA A 119 -15.75 -8.83 3.27
CA ALA A 119 -15.25 -10.04 3.91
C ALA A 119 -15.72 -11.26 3.11
N LYS A 120 -14.80 -12.20 2.84
CA LYS A 120 -15.14 -13.49 2.22
C LYS A 120 -15.15 -14.56 3.30
N LYS A 121 -16.16 -15.44 3.26
CA LYS A 121 -16.27 -16.57 4.17
C LYS A 121 -15.06 -17.50 3.97
N HIS A 122 -14.31 -17.74 5.04
CA HIS A 122 -13.18 -18.68 5.05
C HIS A 122 -13.67 -20.03 5.59
N GLU A 123 -13.18 -21.15 5.04
CA GLU A 123 -13.60 -22.50 5.47
C GLU A 123 -13.00 -22.92 6.82
N GLU A 124 -11.86 -22.34 7.19
CA GLU A 124 -11.22 -22.58 8.48
C GLU A 124 -11.78 -21.65 9.57
N ASN A 125 -12.20 -22.25 10.69
CA ASN A 125 -12.63 -21.56 11.91
C ASN A 125 -11.45 -20.79 12.52
N ARG A 126 -11.24 -19.55 12.08
CA ARG A 126 -10.30 -18.64 12.75
C ARG A 126 -10.80 -18.40 14.17
N ASN A 127 -9.92 -18.60 15.14
CA ASN A 127 -10.19 -18.25 16.54
C ASN A 127 -10.08 -16.72 16.68
N LEU A 128 -11.17 -16.04 16.33
CA LEU A 128 -11.33 -14.59 16.43
C LEU A 128 -11.92 -14.26 17.80
N ASP A 129 -11.39 -13.21 18.42
CA ASP A 129 -11.99 -12.58 19.59
C ASP A 129 -13.45 -12.14 19.27
N ASP A 130 -14.33 -12.16 20.27
CA ASP A 130 -15.78 -11.97 20.09
C ASP A 130 -16.12 -10.63 19.41
N ASP A 131 -15.36 -9.60 19.74
CA ASP A 131 -15.46 -8.28 19.13
C ASP A 131 -15.05 -8.27 17.64
N LEU A 132 -13.98 -8.99 17.30
CA LEU A 132 -13.50 -9.09 15.92
C LEU A 132 -14.44 -9.92 15.07
N LYS A 133 -15.05 -10.95 15.66
CA LYS A 133 -16.02 -11.82 15.00
C LYS A 133 -17.29 -11.06 14.62
N LYS A 134 -17.83 -10.24 15.54
CA LYS A 134 -18.98 -9.36 15.25
C LYS A 134 -18.67 -8.37 14.11
N LEU A 135 -17.49 -7.75 14.15
CA LEU A 135 -17.07 -6.82 13.10
C LEU A 135 -16.93 -7.53 11.75
N TYR A 136 -16.28 -8.70 11.72
CA TYR A 136 -16.15 -9.53 10.52
C TYR A 136 -17.51 -9.94 9.94
N GLU A 137 -18.44 -10.43 10.76
CA GLU A 137 -19.80 -10.80 10.32
C GLU A 137 -20.58 -9.60 9.77
N SER A 138 -20.41 -8.40 10.35
CA SER A 138 -21.08 -7.20 9.86
C SER A 138 -20.60 -6.81 8.45
N ILE A 139 -19.30 -6.93 8.19
CA ILE A 139 -18.67 -6.67 6.90
C ILE A 139 -19.02 -7.77 5.89
N LEU A 140 -19.24 -9.01 6.36
CA LEU A 140 -19.64 -10.14 5.53
C LEU A 140 -21.09 -10.02 5.03
N LYS A 141 -21.97 -9.42 5.83
CA LYS A 141 -23.39 -9.17 5.46
C LYS A 141 -23.53 -8.03 4.46
N LYS A 142 -22.73 -6.97 4.57
CA LYS A 142 -22.81 -5.80 3.69
C LYS A 142 -21.44 -5.16 3.51
N PRO A 143 -21.00 -4.89 2.27
CA PRO A 143 -19.79 -4.13 2.00
C PRO A 143 -19.85 -2.76 2.68
N VAL A 144 -18.78 -2.39 3.38
CA VAL A 144 -18.74 -1.16 4.18
C VAL A 144 -17.78 -0.17 3.54
N SER A 145 -18.25 1.05 3.27
CA SER A 145 -17.38 2.12 2.76
C SER A 145 -16.29 2.48 3.76
N ILE A 146 -15.07 2.70 3.28
CA ILE A 146 -13.90 3.08 4.09
C ILE A 146 -14.10 4.39 4.85
N ASN A 147 -14.98 5.27 4.34
CA ASN A 147 -15.30 6.55 4.97
C ASN A 147 -16.39 6.45 6.05
N SER A 148 -16.99 5.28 6.22
CA SER A 148 -18.04 5.05 7.22
C SER A 148 -17.50 5.21 8.64
N LYS A 149 -18.38 5.60 9.56
CA LYS A 149 -18.08 5.72 10.99
C LYS A 149 -17.52 4.41 11.57
N LEU A 150 -18.12 3.27 11.18
CA LEU A 150 -17.71 1.94 11.60
C LEU A 150 -16.23 1.66 11.29
N VAL A 151 -15.78 2.01 10.08
CA VAL A 151 -14.40 1.75 9.64
C VAL A 151 -13.42 2.70 10.32
N LYS A 152 -13.80 3.97 10.52
CA LYS A 152 -12.96 4.95 11.21
C LYS A 152 -12.72 4.57 12.67
N GLU A 153 -13.76 4.10 13.37
CA GLU A 153 -13.68 3.68 14.78
C GLU A 153 -12.96 2.34 14.97
N ASN A 154 -13.00 1.46 13.97
CA ASN A 154 -12.42 0.12 14.05
C ASN A 154 -11.17 -0.06 13.17
N LYS A 155 -10.51 1.03 12.77
CA LYS A 155 -9.41 1.02 11.79
C LYS A 155 -8.34 -0.03 12.11
N GLU A 156 -7.85 -0.06 13.35
CA GLU A 156 -6.82 -1.02 13.79
C GLU A 156 -7.32 -2.47 13.81
N LYS A 157 -8.58 -2.70 14.20
CA LYS A 157 -9.21 -4.03 14.22
C LYS A 157 -9.38 -4.59 12.80
N ILE A 158 -9.79 -3.74 11.86
CA ILE A 158 -9.92 -4.09 10.44
C ILE A 158 -8.55 -4.40 9.84
N ILE A 159 -7.53 -3.60 10.14
CA ILE A 159 -6.16 -3.87 9.69
C ILE A 159 -5.67 -5.22 10.25
N LYS A 160 -5.91 -5.52 11.53
CA LYS A 160 -5.60 -6.83 12.12
C LYS A 160 -6.33 -7.99 11.42
N LEU A 161 -7.58 -7.78 11.00
CA LEU A 161 -8.35 -8.77 10.22
C LEU A 161 -7.70 -9.03 8.84
N PHE A 162 -7.26 -7.98 8.15
CA PHE A 162 -6.55 -8.09 6.87
C PHE A 162 -5.16 -8.73 7.01
N LEU A 163 -4.40 -8.39 8.05
CA LEU A 163 -3.03 -8.89 8.26
C LEU A 163 -2.95 -10.30 8.83
N LYS A 164 -4.02 -10.81 9.48
CA LYS A 164 -4.15 -12.23 9.84
C LYS A 164 -4.69 -13.08 8.66
N GLY A 165 -4.83 -12.45 7.48
CA GLY A 165 -5.31 -12.98 6.21
C GLY A 165 -4.47 -14.11 5.69
#